data_AF-X1I3N8-F1
#
_entry.id   AF-X1I3N8-F1
#
_cell.length_a   1.000
_cell.length_b   1.000
_cell.length_c   1.000
_cell.angle_alpha   90.00
_cell.angle_beta   90.00
_cell.angle_gamma   90.00
#
_symmetry.space_group_name_H-M   'P 1'
#
loop_
_entity.id
_entity.type
_entity.pdbx_description
1 polymer ?
#
loop_
_entity_poly.entity_id
_entity_poly.type
_entity_poly.pdbx_seq_one_letter_code
_entity_poly.pdbx_strand_id
1 'polypeptide(L)'
;MYIWDVLWNVDEVWQITGMEFGRFLILTAGYSGILIFGALDYIRLSFIFENHNLFHLIPDNVSTLLGKTMKREENYNYIKPIVLALPFAIIFIFPFSIFAAAALIATLGDGAASVFGLRFGKIHFPKSSEKTIVGYIAGFLASFSIAITCFWAFDSGLKFIEIIMISLSGAFVFLIIDF
;
A
#
# COMPACT_ATOMS: atom_id res chain seq x y z
N MET A 1 -9.39 -19.34 -14.96
CA MET A 1 -10.85 -19.45 -15.19
C MET A 1 -11.07 -19.09 -16.65
N TYR A 2 -10.88 -20.06 -17.56
CA TYR A 2 -10.64 -19.85 -19.00
C TYR A 2 -11.75 -20.45 -19.89
N ILE A 3 -12.95 -20.67 -19.36
CA ILE A 3 -14.02 -21.37 -20.09
C ILE A 3 -14.92 -20.39 -20.85
N TRP A 4 -14.86 -19.10 -20.54
CA TRP A 4 -15.71 -18.07 -21.16
C TRP A 4 -15.01 -17.25 -22.25
N ASP A 5 -13.67 -17.24 -22.29
CA ASP A 5 -12.84 -16.43 -23.20
C ASP A 5 -13.04 -16.75 -24.70
N VAL A 6 -13.44 -17.97 -25.06
CA VAL A 6 -13.37 -18.43 -26.47
C VAL A 6 -14.67 -18.22 -27.25
N LEU A 7 -15.82 -18.10 -26.57
CA LEU A 7 -17.11 -18.29 -27.25
C LEU A 7 -17.84 -16.98 -27.62
N TRP A 8 -17.54 -15.84 -26.99
CA TRP A 8 -18.41 -14.65 -27.13
C TRP A 8 -17.75 -13.26 -27.08
N ASN A 9 -16.43 -13.10 -26.98
CA ASN A 9 -15.80 -11.76 -26.90
C ASN A 9 -16.48 -10.82 -25.86
N VAL A 10 -17.07 -11.38 -24.79
CA VAL A 10 -17.89 -10.63 -23.80
C VAL A 10 -17.02 -9.77 -22.89
N ASP A 11 -15.71 -9.97 -22.92
CA ASP A 11 -14.74 -9.29 -22.06
C ASP A 11 -14.29 -7.94 -22.64
N GLU A 12 -14.70 -7.60 -23.86
CA GLU A 12 -14.42 -6.33 -24.53
C GLU A 12 -15.66 -5.44 -24.57
N VAL A 13 -15.76 -4.52 -23.60
CA VAL A 13 -16.73 -3.43 -23.65
C VAL A 13 -16.01 -2.26 -24.31
N TRP A 14 -16.39 -1.92 -25.56
CA TRP A 14 -15.72 -0.90 -26.40
C TRP A 14 -14.27 -1.23 -26.80
N GLN A 15 -13.95 -2.50 -27.10
CA GLN A 15 -12.57 -2.95 -27.43
C GLN A 15 -11.55 -2.77 -26.29
N ILE A 16 -12.02 -2.50 -25.07
CA ILE A 16 -11.18 -2.44 -23.88
C ILE A 16 -11.40 -3.73 -23.11
N THR A 17 -10.33 -4.48 -22.89
CA THR A 17 -10.37 -5.68 -22.04
C THR A 17 -10.57 -5.28 -20.57
N GLY A 18 -11.19 -6.14 -19.77
CA GLY A 18 -11.32 -5.90 -18.32
C GLY A 18 -9.99 -5.62 -17.61
N MET A 19 -8.89 -6.20 -18.09
CA MET A 19 -7.54 -5.95 -17.57
C MET A 19 -7.07 -4.52 -17.88
N GLU A 20 -7.26 -4.03 -19.11
CA GLU A 20 -6.89 -2.67 -19.50
C GLU A 20 -7.72 -1.63 -18.75
N PHE A 21 -9.02 -1.87 -18.59
CA PHE A 21 -9.88 -1.01 -17.80
C PHE A 21 -9.46 -0.99 -16.32
N GLY A 22 -9.11 -2.14 -15.75
CA GLY A 22 -8.58 -2.23 -14.38
C GLY A 22 -7.28 -1.44 -14.21
N ARG A 23 -6.35 -1.54 -15.17
CA ARG A 23 -5.09 -0.75 -15.16
C ARG A 23 -5.36 0.75 -15.28
N PHE A 24 -6.30 1.14 -16.14
CA PHE A 24 -6.73 2.54 -16.27
C PHE A 24 -7.31 3.08 -14.96
N LEU A 25 -8.17 2.32 -14.29
CA LEU A 25 -8.73 2.71 -12.99
C LEU A 25 -7.66 2.85 -11.91
N ILE A 26 -6.74 1.88 -11.81
CA ILE A 26 -5.64 1.94 -10.83
C ILE A 26 -4.77 3.17 -11.06
N LEU A 27 -4.40 3.46 -12.30
CA LEU A 27 -3.58 4.64 -12.62
C LEU A 27 -4.34 5.92 -12.32
N THR A 28 -5.58 6.05 -12.80
CA THR A 28 -6.36 7.28 -12.64
C THR A 28 -6.65 7.55 -11.17
N ALA A 29 -7.14 6.55 -10.42
CA ALA A 29 -7.42 6.68 -8.99
C ALA A 29 -6.13 6.87 -8.18
N GLY A 30 -5.06 6.14 -8.51
CA GLY A 30 -3.76 6.22 -7.84
C GLY A 30 -3.12 7.61 -7.98
N TYR A 31 -2.98 8.11 -9.21
CA TYR A 31 -2.41 9.45 -9.45
C TYR A 31 -3.29 10.56 -8.88
N SER A 32 -4.62 10.46 -9.02
CA SER A 32 -5.54 11.42 -8.41
C SER A 32 -5.38 11.43 -6.88
N GLY A 33 -5.25 10.25 -6.26
CA GLY A 33 -4.97 10.12 -4.83
C GLY A 33 -3.68 10.80 -4.42
N ILE A 34 -2.57 10.56 -5.13
CA ILE A 34 -1.28 11.20 -4.86
C ILE A 34 -1.39 12.73 -4.92
N LEU A 35 -2.07 13.26 -5.94
CA LEU A 35 -2.28 14.71 -6.08
C LEU A 35 -3.16 15.29 -4.97
N ILE A 36 -4.25 14.60 -4.62
CA ILE A 36 -5.15 15.03 -3.54
C ILE A 36 -4.42 15.04 -2.20
N PHE A 37 -3.69 13.97 -1.86
CA PHE A 37 -2.90 13.94 -0.62
C PHE A 37 -1.81 15.01 -0.63
N GLY A 38 -1.13 15.25 -1.77
CA GLY A 38 -0.19 16.35 -1.95
C GLY A 38 -0.78 17.73 -1.70
N ALA A 39 -1.94 18.01 -2.29
CA ALA A 39 -2.64 19.27 -2.12
C ALA A 39 -3.13 19.45 -0.67
N LEU A 40 -3.70 18.41 -0.06
CA LEU A 40 -4.12 18.44 1.34
C LEU A 40 -2.95 18.74 2.27
N ASP A 41 -1.78 18.13 2.02
CA ASP A 41 -0.61 18.33 2.85
C ASP A 41 -0.05 19.75 2.72
N TYR A 42 -0.02 20.28 1.49
CA TYR A 42 0.35 21.67 1.21
C TYR A 42 -0.60 22.66 1.90
N ILE A 43 -1.92 22.50 1.74
CA ILE A 43 -2.91 23.38 2.35
C ILE A 43 -2.83 23.29 3.88
N ARG A 44 -2.64 22.09 4.43
CA ARG A 44 -2.48 21.90 5.87
C ARG A 44 -1.23 22.63 6.36
N LEU A 45 -0.06 22.38 5.79
CA LEU A 45 1.19 23.03 6.23
C LEU A 45 1.25 24.53 5.92
N SER A 46 0.35 25.04 5.06
CA SER A 46 0.26 26.48 4.78
C SER A 46 0.01 27.34 6.02
N PHE A 47 -0.57 26.79 7.10
CA PHE A 47 -0.72 27.53 8.38
C PHE A 47 0.63 27.95 8.97
N ILE A 48 1.72 27.25 8.64
CA ILE A 48 3.08 27.54 9.14
C ILE A 48 3.62 28.82 8.50
N PHE A 49 3.20 29.13 7.27
CA PHE A 49 3.64 30.32 6.54
C PHE A 49 2.63 31.45 6.72
N GLU A 50 2.90 32.35 7.67
CA GLU A 50 2.03 33.48 8.06
C GLU A 50 1.49 34.31 6.89
N ASN A 51 2.25 34.42 5.79
CA ASN A 51 1.90 35.21 4.62
C ASN A 51 0.93 34.51 3.63
N HIS A 52 0.75 33.19 3.72
CA HIS A 52 -0.06 32.39 2.79
C HIS A 52 -0.88 31.31 3.52
N ASN A 53 -1.61 31.70 4.56
CA ASN A 53 -2.46 30.77 5.31
C ASN A 53 -3.71 30.36 4.51
N LEU A 54 -3.64 29.21 3.85
CA LEU A 54 -4.72 28.60 3.07
C LEU A 54 -5.52 27.56 3.88
N PHE A 55 -5.20 27.35 5.17
CA PHE A 55 -5.81 26.31 6.01
C PHE A 55 -7.34 26.40 6.06
N HIS A 56 -7.88 27.61 5.97
CA HIS A 56 -9.33 27.89 5.95
C HIS A 56 -10.06 27.28 4.74
N LEU A 57 -9.34 26.84 3.71
CA LEU A 57 -9.92 26.16 2.54
C LEU A 57 -10.22 24.68 2.80
N ILE A 58 -9.72 24.08 3.88
CA ILE A 58 -10.02 22.70 4.24
C ILE A 58 -11.44 22.64 4.83
N PRO A 59 -12.37 21.84 4.25
CA PRO A 59 -13.70 21.66 4.83
C PRO A 59 -13.61 21.08 6.24
N ASP A 60 -14.49 21.52 7.14
CA ASP A 60 -14.51 21.09 8.55
C ASP A 60 -14.60 19.56 8.72
N ASN A 61 -15.34 18.89 7.85
CA ASN A 61 -15.43 17.43 7.86
C ASN A 61 -14.08 16.76 7.58
N VAL A 62 -13.26 17.33 6.69
CA VAL A 62 -11.95 16.79 6.33
C VAL A 62 -10.93 17.10 7.41
N SER A 63 -10.93 18.33 7.95
CA SER A 63 -10.00 18.72 9.03
C SER A 63 -10.24 17.90 10.30
N THR A 64 -11.50 17.66 10.67
CA THR A 64 -11.85 16.83 11.82
C THR A 64 -11.47 15.36 11.63
N LEU A 65 -11.60 14.82 10.41
CA LEU A 65 -11.20 13.44 10.10
C LEU A 65 -9.68 13.29 10.13
N LEU A 66 -8.94 14.22 9.52
CA LEU A 66 -7.47 14.27 9.55
C LEU A 66 -6.95 14.40 10.99
N GLY A 67 -7.55 15.30 11.78
CA GLY A 67 -7.17 15.49 13.18
C GLY A 67 -7.41 14.26 14.06
N LYS A 68 -8.35 13.38 13.70
CA LYS A 68 -8.59 12.10 14.39
C LYS A 68 -7.63 10.99 13.96
N THR A 69 -7.14 11.03 12.73
CA THR A 69 -6.26 9.98 12.18
C THR A 69 -4.78 10.27 12.36
N MET A 70 -4.39 11.53 12.57
CA MET A 70 -3.00 11.95 12.71
C MET A 70 -2.56 12.03 14.18
N LYS A 71 -1.31 11.63 14.44
CA LYS A 71 -0.65 11.88 15.73
C LYS A 71 -0.39 13.39 15.89
N ARG A 72 -0.29 13.85 17.13
CA ARG A 72 -0.10 15.27 17.46
C ARG A 72 1.16 15.87 16.82
N GLU A 73 2.20 15.08 16.66
CA GLU A 73 3.46 15.45 15.99
C GLU A 73 3.36 15.45 14.46
N GLU A 74 2.45 14.67 13.89
CA GLU A 74 2.22 14.60 12.44
C GLU A 74 1.43 15.81 11.93
N ASN A 75 0.73 16.54 12.80
CA ASN A 75 0.03 17.78 12.44
C ASN A 75 0.98 18.91 12.02
N TYR A 76 2.24 18.87 12.48
CA TYR A 76 3.24 19.91 12.22
C TYR A 76 4.35 19.45 11.27
N ASN A 77 4.38 18.16 10.92
CA ASN A 77 5.38 17.56 10.05
C ASN A 77 4.74 17.08 8.74
N TYR A 78 5.53 17.06 7.67
CA TYR A 78 5.09 16.55 6.36
C TYR A 78 4.60 15.10 6.47
N ILE A 79 3.43 14.80 5.89
CA ILE A 79 2.86 13.46 5.97
C ILE A 79 3.58 12.59 4.94
N LYS A 80 4.08 11.45 5.38
CA LYS A 80 4.78 10.47 4.56
C LYS A 80 3.96 9.70 3.47
N PRO A 81 2.60 9.74 3.38
CA PRO A 81 1.82 8.98 2.41
C PRO A 81 2.18 9.24 0.96
N ILE A 82 2.51 10.48 0.59
CA ILE A 82 2.90 10.79 -0.80
C ILE A 82 4.23 10.08 -1.13
N VAL A 83 5.16 10.11 -0.18
CA VAL A 83 6.46 9.42 -0.30
C VAL A 83 6.27 7.90 -0.35
N LEU A 84 5.27 7.36 0.36
CA LEU A 84 4.91 5.95 0.31
C LEU A 84 4.19 5.56 -0.99
N ALA A 85 3.36 6.46 -1.54
CA ALA A 85 2.53 6.18 -2.71
C ALA A 85 3.28 6.32 -4.04
N LEU A 86 4.25 7.24 -4.13
CA LEU A 86 5.06 7.46 -5.34
C LEU A 86 5.81 6.20 -5.82
N PRO A 87 6.46 5.40 -4.96
CA PRO A 87 7.08 4.13 -5.35
C PRO A 87 6.13 3.18 -6.08
N PHE A 88 4.85 3.13 -5.73
CA PHE A 88 3.89 2.25 -6.41
C PHE A 88 3.69 2.61 -7.88
N ALA A 89 3.84 3.89 -8.25
CA ALA A 89 3.78 4.31 -9.65
C ALA A 89 4.94 3.70 -10.48
N ILE A 90 6.13 3.60 -9.90
CA ILE A 90 7.30 2.97 -10.53
C ILE A 90 7.11 1.46 -10.57
N ILE A 91 6.66 0.86 -9.46
CA ILE A 91 6.44 -0.59 -9.36
C ILE A 91 5.36 -1.06 -10.35
N PHE A 92 4.40 -0.21 -10.71
CA PHE A 92 3.35 -0.55 -11.68
C PHE A 92 3.86 -0.90 -13.09
N ILE A 93 5.11 -0.53 -13.42
CA ILE A 93 5.77 -0.90 -14.68
C ILE A 93 6.10 -2.41 -14.71
N PHE A 94 6.31 -3.02 -13.54
CA PHE A 94 6.59 -4.44 -13.41
C PHE A 94 5.34 -5.31 -13.63
N PRO A 95 5.49 -6.63 -13.78
CA PRO A 95 4.37 -7.56 -13.83
C PRO A 95 3.33 -7.30 -12.73
N PHE A 96 2.05 -7.40 -13.08
CA PHE A 96 0.95 -7.04 -12.19
C PHE A 96 0.97 -7.83 -10.87
N SER A 97 1.44 -9.08 -10.90
CA SER A 97 1.66 -9.92 -9.71
C SER A 97 2.61 -9.27 -8.70
N ILE A 98 3.72 -8.69 -9.17
CA ILE A 98 4.72 -7.98 -8.34
C ILE A 98 4.12 -6.70 -7.77
N PHE A 99 3.43 -5.92 -8.61
CA PHE A 99 2.76 -4.69 -8.18
C PHE A 99 1.71 -4.97 -7.09
N ALA A 100 0.83 -5.94 -7.33
CA ALA A 100 -0.22 -6.32 -6.40
C ALA A 100 0.37 -6.82 -5.06
N ALA A 101 1.41 -7.66 -5.12
CA ALA A 101 2.11 -8.12 -3.93
C ALA A 101 2.72 -6.94 -3.16
N ALA A 102 3.45 -6.04 -3.81
CA ALA A 102 4.07 -4.90 -3.15
C ALA A 102 3.04 -3.95 -2.50
N ALA A 103 1.96 -3.62 -3.21
CA ALA A 103 0.90 -2.75 -2.71
C ALA A 103 0.14 -3.38 -1.53
N LEU A 104 -0.16 -4.68 -1.59
CA LEU A 104 -0.85 -5.38 -0.50
C LEU A 104 0.06 -5.62 0.70
N ILE A 105 1.34 -5.92 0.50
CA ILE A 105 2.31 -6.06 1.61
C ILE A 105 2.45 -4.75 2.37
N ALA A 106 2.63 -3.62 1.67
CA ALA A 106 2.79 -2.31 2.30
C ALA A 106 1.51 -1.80 3.01
N THR A 107 0.34 -2.33 2.66
CA THR A 107 -0.93 -1.92 3.29
C THR A 107 -1.41 -2.93 4.32
N LEU A 108 -1.65 -4.18 3.90
CA LEU A 108 -2.15 -5.25 4.75
C LEU A 108 -1.05 -5.90 5.58
N GLY A 109 0.16 -6.07 5.02
CA GLY A 109 1.29 -6.65 5.74
C GLY A 109 1.73 -5.77 6.91
N ASP A 110 2.01 -4.49 6.64
CA ASP A 110 2.33 -3.49 7.67
C ASP A 110 1.19 -3.29 8.68
N GLY A 111 -0.05 -3.27 8.20
CA GLY A 111 -1.23 -3.20 9.05
C GLY A 111 -1.34 -4.41 9.98
N ALA A 112 -1.13 -5.62 9.47
CA ALA A 112 -1.12 -6.84 10.27
C ALA A 112 0.01 -6.83 11.30
N ALA A 113 1.24 -6.49 10.91
CA ALA A 113 2.38 -6.39 11.82
C ALA A 113 2.08 -5.44 13.00
N SER A 114 1.48 -4.29 12.71
CA SER A 114 1.10 -3.29 13.71
C SER A 114 -0.01 -3.77 14.64
N VAL A 115 -1.10 -4.34 14.10
CA VAL A 115 -2.24 -4.80 14.91
C VAL A 115 -1.85 -5.97 15.81
N PHE A 116 -1.13 -6.96 15.28
CA PHE A 116 -0.67 -8.09 16.08
C PHE A 116 0.41 -7.68 17.08
N GLY A 117 1.30 -6.75 16.70
CA GLY A 117 2.30 -6.18 17.59
C GLY A 117 1.69 -5.45 18.78
N LEU A 118 0.69 -4.59 18.55
CA LEU A 118 0.00 -3.85 19.61
C LEU A 118 -0.85 -4.74 20.52
N ARG A 119 -1.49 -5.77 19.96
CA ARG A 119 -2.43 -6.63 20.71
C ARG A 119 -1.75 -7.75 21.49
N PHE A 120 -0.69 -8.34 20.94
CA PHE A 120 -0.04 -9.54 21.49
C PHE A 120 1.45 -9.37 21.77
N GLY A 121 2.08 -8.31 21.27
CA GLY A 121 3.49 -8.03 21.46
C GLY A 121 3.81 -7.59 22.88
N LYS A 122 4.53 -8.44 23.62
CA LYS A 122 5.05 -8.13 24.95
C LYS A 122 6.56 -7.83 24.95
N ILE A 123 7.27 -8.34 23.94
CA ILE A 123 8.72 -8.27 23.83
C ILE A 123 9.07 -7.32 22.69
N HIS A 124 9.65 -6.19 23.05
CA HIS A 124 10.11 -5.15 22.12
C HIS A 124 11.51 -5.48 21.60
N PHE A 125 11.71 -5.27 20.31
CA PHE A 125 13.00 -5.46 19.68
C PHE A 125 13.15 -4.47 18.51
N PRO A 126 14.25 -3.70 18.42
CA PRO A 126 15.25 -3.43 19.47
C PRO A 126 14.59 -2.86 20.73
N LYS A 127 15.23 -2.97 21.92
CA LYS A 127 14.63 -2.52 23.20
C LYS A 127 14.23 -1.04 23.24
N SER A 128 14.74 -0.23 22.32
CA SER A 128 14.43 1.19 22.15
C SER A 128 13.30 1.48 21.15
N SER A 129 12.76 0.46 20.47
CA SER A 129 11.72 0.59 19.45
C SER A 129 10.37 0.16 19.99
N GLU A 130 9.29 0.76 19.48
CA GLU A 130 7.91 0.32 19.73
C GLU A 130 7.57 -1.00 18.98
N LYS A 131 8.47 -1.49 18.11
CA LYS A 131 8.26 -2.74 17.38
C LYS A 131 8.47 -3.96 18.28
N THR A 132 7.63 -4.96 18.08
CA THR A 132 7.64 -6.19 18.85
C THR A 132 8.01 -7.38 17.99
N ILE A 133 8.63 -8.39 18.59
CA ILE A 133 8.99 -9.65 17.91
C ILE A 133 7.73 -10.29 17.28
N VAL A 134 6.60 -10.21 17.99
CA VAL A 134 5.31 -10.72 17.48
C VAL A 134 4.86 -9.96 16.24
N GLY A 135 5.05 -8.63 16.22
CA GLY A 135 4.79 -7.81 15.04
C GLY A 135 5.62 -8.23 13.84
N TYR A 136 6.94 -8.45 14.02
CA TYR A 136 7.81 -8.93 12.95
C TYR A 136 7.40 -10.28 12.38
N ILE A 137 7.09 -11.25 13.26
CA ILE A 137 6.65 -12.59 12.84
C ILE A 137 5.31 -12.48 12.08
N ALA A 138 4.38 -11.66 12.57
CA ALA A 138 3.10 -11.44 11.92
C ALA A 138 3.26 -10.77 10.54
N GLY A 139 4.11 -9.74 10.43
CA GLY A 139 4.43 -9.08 9.17
C GLY A 139 5.09 -10.00 8.16
N PHE A 140 6.03 -10.85 8.61
CA PHE A 140 6.66 -11.87 7.77
C PHE A 140 5.63 -12.87 7.22
N LEU A 141 4.77 -13.43 8.09
CA LEU A 141 3.77 -14.41 7.67
C LEU A 141 2.70 -13.79 6.77
N ALA A 142 2.28 -12.55 7.07
CA ALA A 142 1.33 -11.82 6.23
C ALA A 142 1.93 -11.53 4.85
N SER A 143 3.15 -11.00 4.79
CA SER A 143 3.81 -10.67 3.53
C SER A 143 4.05 -11.91 2.66
N PHE A 144 4.49 -13.02 3.27
CA PHE A 144 4.64 -14.30 2.59
C PHE A 144 3.32 -14.81 2.00
N SER A 145 2.23 -14.77 2.79
CA SER A 145 0.91 -15.25 2.37
C SER A 145 0.31 -14.38 1.26
N ILE A 146 0.51 -13.06 1.34
CA ILE A 146 0.06 -12.10 0.32
C ILE A 146 0.82 -12.36 -0.99
N ALA A 147 2.14 -12.51 -0.93
CA ALA A 147 2.97 -12.78 -2.11
C ALA A 147 2.54 -14.09 -2.79
N ILE A 148 2.39 -15.19 -2.05
CA ILE A 148 1.91 -16.47 -2.60
C ILE A 148 0.57 -16.28 -3.30
N THR A 149 -0.37 -15.60 -2.66
CA THR A 149 -1.72 -15.41 -3.20
C THR A 149 -1.68 -14.58 -4.48
N CYS A 150 -0.87 -13.51 -4.52
CA CYS A 150 -0.75 -12.65 -5.70
C CYS A 150 -0.10 -13.37 -6.89
N PHE A 151 1.01 -14.07 -6.67
CA PHE A 151 1.66 -14.84 -7.72
C PHE A 151 0.79 -15.99 -8.21
N TRP A 152 0.11 -16.70 -7.30
CA TRP A 152 -0.79 -17.78 -7.69
C TRP A 152 -2.03 -17.30 -8.47
N ALA A 153 -2.57 -16.13 -8.11
CA ALA A 153 -3.76 -15.57 -8.76
C ALA A 153 -3.45 -14.92 -10.13
N PHE A 154 -2.33 -14.22 -10.24
CA PHE A 154 -2.02 -13.37 -11.40
C PHE A 154 -0.92 -13.92 -12.30
N ASP A 155 -0.18 -14.94 -11.89
CA ASP A 155 0.91 -15.52 -12.67
C ASP A 155 0.71 -17.03 -12.84
N SER A 156 0.14 -17.43 -13.99
CA SER A 156 -0.06 -18.83 -14.35
C SER A 156 1.18 -19.50 -14.95
N GLY A 157 2.24 -18.75 -15.22
CA GLY A 157 3.46 -19.25 -15.86
C GLY A 157 4.47 -19.85 -14.87
N LEU A 158 4.40 -19.44 -13.61
CA LEU A 158 5.34 -19.86 -12.58
C LEU A 158 4.99 -21.23 -11.98
N LYS A 159 6.02 -22.05 -11.74
CA LYS A 159 5.84 -23.28 -10.98
C LYS A 159 5.62 -22.94 -9.51
N PHE A 160 4.87 -23.80 -8.81
CA PHE A 160 4.59 -23.62 -7.38
C PHE A 160 5.87 -23.43 -6.53
N ILE A 161 6.97 -24.11 -6.88
CA ILE A 161 8.25 -23.97 -6.19
C ILE A 161 8.88 -22.57 -6.39
N GLU A 162 8.75 -21.99 -7.59
CA GLU A 162 9.26 -20.64 -7.89
C GLU A 162 8.47 -19.59 -7.13
N ILE A 163 7.14 -19.76 -7.04
CA ILE A 163 6.25 -18.91 -6.24
C ILE A 163 6.69 -18.90 -4.78
N ILE A 164 6.97 -20.07 -4.19
CA ILE A 164 7.46 -20.18 -2.81
C ILE A 164 8.78 -19.44 -2.65
N MET A 165 9.75 -19.66 -3.55
CA MET A 165 11.08 -19.03 -3.46
C MET A 165 11.00 -17.50 -3.54
N ILE A 166 10.24 -16.97 -4.50
CA ILE A 166 10.05 -15.52 -4.66
C ILE A 166 9.33 -14.95 -3.45
N SER A 167 8.25 -15.59 -2.99
CA SER A 167 7.48 -15.11 -1.83
C SER A 167 8.31 -15.11 -0.54
N LEU A 168 9.14 -16.13 -0.35
CA LEU A 168 10.05 -16.23 0.81
C LEU A 168 11.10 -15.12 0.74
N SER A 169 11.69 -14.88 -0.44
CA SER A 169 12.65 -13.79 -0.64
C SER A 169 12.03 -12.42 -0.34
N GLY A 170 10.80 -12.17 -0.80
CA GLY A 170 10.07 -10.93 -0.53
C GLY A 170 9.78 -10.72 0.96
N ALA A 171 9.37 -11.78 1.67
CA ALA A 171 9.13 -11.71 3.11
C ALA A 171 10.42 -11.47 3.92
N PHE A 172 11.56 -12.02 3.47
CA PHE A 172 12.87 -11.70 4.07
C PHE A 172 13.28 -10.26 3.82
N VAL A 173 13.11 -9.74 2.60
CA VAL A 173 13.37 -8.33 2.28
C VAL A 173 12.52 -7.41 3.16
N PHE A 174 11.24 -7.74 3.34
CA PHE A 174 10.35 -7.03 4.26
C PHE A 174 10.91 -6.99 5.68
N LEU A 175 11.31 -8.16 6.23
CA LEU A 175 11.86 -8.24 7.57
C LEU A 175 13.14 -7.40 7.72
N ILE A 176 14.01 -7.39 6.71
CA ILE A 176 15.25 -6.60 6.72
C ILE A 176 14.97 -5.10 6.69
N ILE A 177 13.98 -4.65 5.91
CA ILE A 177 13.59 -3.23 5.85
C ILE A 177 12.92 -2.80 7.17
N ASP A 178 12.17 -3.70 7.79
CA ASP A 178 11.40 -3.41 8.99
C ASP A 178 12.23 -3.48 10.29
N PHE A 179 13.35 -4.22 10.26
CA PHE A 179 14.31 -4.37 11.36
C PHE A 179 15.03 -3.06 11.72
#